data_AF-J3CIQ1-F1
#
_entry.id   AF-J3CIQ1-F1
#
_cell.length_a   1.000
_cell.length_b   1.000
_cell.length_c   1.000
_cell.angle_alpha   90.00
_cell.angle_beta   90.00
_cell.angle_gamma   90.00
#
_symmetry.space_group_name_H-M   'P 1'
#
loop_
_entity.id
_entity.type
_entity.pdbx_description
1 polymer ?
#
loop_
_entity_poly.entity_id
_entity_poly.type
_entity_poly.pdbx_seq_one_letter_code
_entity_poly.pdbx_strand_id
1 'polypeptide(L)'
;MSMQRIDAHQHFWRYRAEDYPWIGRSMELLAQDRLPGQLHPLLGAQGLDASIAVQARAGREETGFLLDLARQDTRIAGVVGWEDLAAPQLPERVAQWGRDKLLGFRHQLQDEPDAAAFLAGTDFNRGVAWLQDQRLVYDVLVFERQLPAVQQFCRRHDRHWLVLDHLGKPA
;
A
#
# COMPACT_ATOMS: atom_id res chain seq x y z
N MET A 1 24.29 9.09 -14.63
CA MET A 1 23.63 8.00 -13.86
C MET A 1 22.45 7.53 -14.67
N SER A 2 22.29 6.23 -14.92
CA SER A 2 21.09 5.69 -15.56
C SER A 2 19.89 5.88 -14.63
N MET A 3 18.72 6.20 -15.19
CA MET A 3 17.49 6.32 -14.42
C MET A 3 17.05 4.93 -13.98
N GLN A 4 16.76 4.76 -12.68
CA GLN A 4 16.31 3.48 -12.12
C GLN A 4 14.91 3.14 -12.67
N ARG A 5 14.73 1.88 -13.09
CA ARG A 5 13.48 1.35 -13.62
C ARG A 5 12.76 0.55 -12.53
N ILE A 6 11.58 1.01 -12.14
CA ILE A 6 10.85 0.50 -10.97
C ILE A 6 9.51 -0.10 -11.39
N ASP A 7 9.21 -1.30 -10.89
CA ASP A 7 7.83 -1.78 -10.77
C ASP A 7 7.22 -1.12 -9.52
N ALA A 8 6.36 -0.12 -9.73
CA ALA A 8 5.83 0.68 -8.63
C ALA A 8 4.74 -0.02 -7.82
N HIS A 9 4.22 -1.18 -8.25
CA HIS A 9 3.08 -1.80 -7.58
C HIS A 9 3.06 -3.32 -7.74
N GLN A 10 3.50 -4.04 -6.70
CA GLN A 10 3.31 -5.48 -6.58
C GLN A 10 3.08 -5.91 -5.13
N HIS A 11 2.72 -7.17 -4.94
CA HIS A 11 2.34 -7.73 -3.64
C HIS A 11 3.11 -9.02 -3.34
N PHE A 12 3.41 -9.25 -2.06
CA PHE A 12 3.91 -10.52 -1.55
C PHE A 12 2.98 -11.08 -0.49
N TRP A 13 2.94 -12.41 -0.37
CA TRP A 13 2.23 -13.09 0.70
C TRP A 13 2.74 -14.52 0.90
N ARG A 14 2.56 -15.00 2.13
CA ARG A 14 2.46 -16.44 2.43
C ARG A 14 0.97 -16.78 2.48
N TYR A 15 0.53 -17.69 1.64
CA TYR A 15 -0.91 -17.86 1.39
C TYR A 15 -1.57 -18.70 2.48
N ARG A 16 -2.60 -18.12 3.10
CA ARG A 16 -3.59 -18.79 3.94
C ARG A 16 -4.95 -18.24 3.56
N ALA A 17 -5.89 -19.11 3.18
CA ALA A 17 -7.16 -18.67 2.60
C ALA A 17 -7.93 -17.68 3.50
N GLU A 18 -7.90 -17.89 4.82
CA GLU A 18 -8.54 -17.00 5.81
C GLU A 18 -7.96 -15.59 5.89
N ASP A 19 -6.69 -15.40 5.53
CA ASP A 19 -6.00 -14.11 5.61
C ASP A 19 -6.24 -13.22 4.38
N TYR A 20 -6.71 -13.81 3.26
CA TYR A 20 -6.91 -13.14 1.98
C TYR A 20 -8.33 -13.37 1.45
N PRO A 21 -9.37 -12.83 2.12
CA PRO A 21 -10.77 -13.06 1.74
C PRO A 21 -11.14 -12.55 0.35
N TRP A 22 -10.31 -11.67 -0.24
CA TRP A 22 -10.48 -11.18 -1.61
C TRP A 22 -10.02 -12.19 -2.68
N ILE A 23 -9.23 -13.21 -2.31
CA ILE A 23 -8.86 -14.33 -3.19
C ILE A 23 -10.01 -15.33 -3.19
N GLY A 24 -10.94 -15.14 -4.12
CA GLY A 24 -12.16 -15.93 -4.23
C GLY A 24 -12.07 -17.10 -5.21
N ARG A 25 -13.24 -17.67 -5.52
CA ARG A 25 -13.42 -18.66 -6.60
C ARG A 25 -12.94 -18.06 -7.92
N SER A 26 -12.32 -18.88 -8.77
CA SER A 26 -11.74 -18.48 -10.06
C SER A 26 -10.44 -17.66 -9.96
N MET A 27 -9.84 -17.56 -8.77
CA MET A 27 -8.53 -16.95 -8.53
C MET A 27 -7.50 -17.98 -8.03
N GLU A 28 -7.63 -19.25 -8.41
CA GLU A 28 -6.80 -20.35 -7.91
C GLU A 28 -5.30 -20.15 -8.19
N LEU A 29 -4.98 -19.40 -9.25
CA LEU A 29 -3.60 -19.01 -9.54
C LEU A 29 -2.96 -18.18 -8.41
N LEU A 30 -3.75 -17.40 -7.67
CA LEU A 30 -3.29 -16.56 -6.56
C LEU A 30 -3.20 -17.33 -5.24
N ALA A 31 -3.83 -18.50 -5.14
CA ALA A 31 -3.93 -19.32 -3.93
C ALA A 31 -2.65 -20.13 -3.63
N GLN A 32 -1.50 -19.45 -3.63
CA GLN A 32 -0.17 -19.99 -3.36
C GLN A 32 0.76 -18.87 -2.91
N ASP A 33 1.88 -19.20 -2.28
CA ASP A 33 2.89 -18.21 -1.88
C ASP A 33 3.35 -17.36 -3.08
N ARG A 34 3.45 -16.05 -2.82
CA ARG A 34 4.04 -15.04 -3.71
C ARG A 34 5.14 -14.32 -2.94
N LEU A 35 6.39 -14.67 -3.21
CA LEU A 35 7.59 -14.21 -2.50
C LEU A 35 8.64 -13.68 -3.49
N PRO A 36 9.64 -12.90 -3.04
CA PRO A 36 10.59 -12.22 -3.93
C PRO A 36 11.28 -13.14 -4.95
N GLY A 37 11.60 -14.38 -4.56
CA GLY A 37 12.22 -15.37 -5.45
C GLY A 37 11.42 -15.65 -6.73
N GLN A 38 10.09 -15.52 -6.71
CA GLN A 38 9.25 -15.67 -7.90
C GLN A 38 9.18 -14.40 -8.76
N LEU A 39 9.40 -13.22 -8.16
CA LEU A 39 9.36 -11.93 -8.86
C LEU A 39 10.67 -11.63 -9.61
N HIS A 40 11.83 -11.98 -9.03
CA HIS A 40 13.12 -11.57 -9.58
C HIS A 40 13.39 -11.97 -11.04
N PRO A 41 13.08 -13.20 -11.48
CA PRO A 41 13.24 -13.55 -12.90
C PRO A 41 12.35 -12.70 -13.82
N LEU A 42 11.17 -12.30 -13.34
CA LEU A 42 10.23 -11.45 -14.09
C LEU A 42 10.77 -10.02 -14.22
N LEU A 43 11.31 -9.44 -13.14
CA LEU A 43 11.96 -8.13 -13.19
C LEU A 43 13.13 -8.13 -14.17
N GLY A 44 13.99 -9.15 -14.10
CA GLY A 44 15.13 -9.30 -15.01
C GLY A 44 14.72 -9.39 -16.47
N ALA A 45 13.65 -10.15 -16.78
CA ALA A 45 13.13 -10.28 -18.14
C ALA A 45 12.58 -8.95 -18.71
N GLN A 46 12.12 -8.03 -17.85
CA GLN A 46 11.59 -6.72 -18.25
C GLN A 46 12.63 -5.57 -18.10
N GLY A 47 13.84 -5.90 -17.68
CA GLY A 47 14.90 -4.93 -17.37
C GLY A 47 14.50 -3.95 -16.25
N LEU A 48 13.74 -4.40 -15.25
CA LEU A 48 13.37 -3.61 -14.08
C LEU A 48 14.41 -3.82 -12.97
N ASP A 49 14.86 -2.75 -12.35
CA ASP A 49 15.93 -2.77 -11.35
C ASP A 49 15.42 -3.14 -9.96
N ALA A 50 14.22 -2.69 -9.61
CA ALA A 50 13.59 -2.95 -8.33
C ALA A 50 12.05 -2.82 -8.40
N SER A 51 11.39 -3.14 -7.29
CA SER A 51 9.95 -3.02 -7.11
C SER A 51 9.58 -2.31 -5.81
N ILE A 52 8.35 -1.82 -5.72
CA ILE A 52 7.72 -1.38 -4.47
C ILE A 52 6.73 -2.45 -4.03
N ALA A 53 6.84 -2.90 -2.78
CA ALA A 53 5.92 -3.87 -2.20
C ALA A 53 4.77 -3.14 -1.48
N VAL A 54 3.54 -3.40 -1.89
CA VAL A 54 2.35 -2.76 -1.34
C VAL A 54 1.58 -3.77 -0.50
N GLN A 55 0.99 -3.34 0.64
CA GLN A 55 0.16 -4.20 1.50
C GLN A 55 -0.84 -5.02 0.67
N ALA A 56 -1.04 -6.30 0.99
CA ALA A 56 -2.05 -7.16 0.37
C ALA A 56 -3.26 -7.42 1.27
N ARG A 57 -3.15 -7.11 2.57
CA ARG A 57 -4.19 -7.24 3.59
C ARG A 57 -4.03 -6.18 4.68
N ALA A 58 -5.12 -5.86 5.37
CA ALA A 58 -5.08 -4.99 6.53
C ALA A 58 -4.43 -5.70 7.73
N GLY A 59 -3.52 -5.01 8.42
CA GLY A 59 -2.85 -5.50 9.62
C GLY A 59 -1.43 -4.96 9.75
N ARG A 60 -0.99 -4.66 10.98
CA ARG A 60 0.38 -4.18 11.25
C ARG A 60 1.42 -5.26 10.93
N GLU A 61 1.03 -6.52 11.07
CA GLU A 61 1.85 -7.68 10.72
C GLU A 61 2.17 -7.76 9.23
N GLU A 62 1.31 -7.23 8.35
CA GLU A 62 1.59 -7.13 6.92
C GLU A 62 2.74 -6.13 6.67
N THR A 63 2.70 -4.97 7.31
CA THR A 63 3.79 -3.97 7.25
C THR A 63 5.11 -4.58 7.74
N GLY A 64 5.08 -5.29 8.87
CA GLY A 64 6.26 -5.98 9.40
C GLY A 64 6.82 -7.00 8.41
N PHE A 65 5.96 -7.86 7.85
CA PHE A 65 6.34 -8.86 6.86
C PHE A 65 7.00 -8.24 5.62
N LEU A 66 6.39 -7.21 5.03
CA LEU A 66 6.93 -6.57 3.83
C LEU A 66 8.24 -5.83 4.10
N LEU A 67 8.38 -5.16 5.25
CA LEU A 67 9.62 -4.49 5.64
C LEU A 67 10.75 -5.50 5.88
N ASP A 68 10.46 -6.65 6.47
CA ASP A 68 11.46 -7.70 6.68
C ASP A 68 11.95 -8.29 5.36
N LEU A 69 11.06 -8.48 4.37
CA LEU A 69 11.48 -8.81 3.00
C LEU A 69 12.35 -7.71 2.39
N ALA A 70 11.92 -6.45 2.50
CA ALA A 70 12.61 -5.31 1.90
C ALA A 70 14.01 -5.03 2.48
N ARG A 71 14.22 -5.33 3.76
CA ARG A 71 15.54 -5.22 4.42
C ARG A 71 16.52 -6.29 3.95
N GLN A 72 16.02 -7.42 3.44
CA GLN A 72 16.83 -8.56 3.00
C GLN A 72 17.08 -8.57 1.50
N ASP A 73 16.31 -7.83 0.70
CA ASP A 73 16.47 -7.77 -0.75
C ASP A 73 16.50 -6.32 -1.27
N THR A 74 17.63 -5.91 -1.85
CA THR A 74 17.81 -4.57 -2.41
C THR A 74 16.96 -4.29 -3.65
N ARG A 75 16.42 -5.33 -4.31
CA ARG A 75 15.46 -5.20 -5.42
C ARG A 75 14.05 -4.88 -4.94
N ILE A 76 13.82 -4.77 -3.64
CA ILE A 76 12.65 -4.12 -3.07
C ILE A 76 13.08 -2.71 -2.65
N ALA A 77 12.75 -1.72 -3.48
CA ALA A 77 13.15 -0.34 -3.26
C ALA A 77 12.46 0.27 -2.04
N GLY A 78 11.21 -0.14 -1.76
CA GLY A 78 10.49 0.24 -0.55
C GLY A 78 9.12 -0.42 -0.44
N VAL A 79 8.40 0.01 0.58
CA VAL A 79 7.15 -0.58 1.06
C VAL A 79 6.08 0.48 1.24
N VAL A 80 4.88 0.22 0.73
CA VAL A 80 3.65 0.88 1.12
C VAL A 80 2.92 -0.04 2.08
N GLY A 81 2.95 0.31 3.37
CA GLY A 81 2.42 -0.53 4.45
C GLY A 81 0.95 -0.29 4.75
N TRP A 82 0.49 -0.91 5.83
CA TRP A 82 -0.78 -0.68 6.49
C TRP A 82 -0.57 -0.32 7.97
N GLU A 83 -1.31 0.68 8.46
CA GLU A 83 -1.47 1.03 9.87
C GLU A 83 -2.89 1.53 10.09
N ASP A 84 -3.37 1.45 11.33
CA ASP A 84 -4.59 2.15 11.73
C ASP A 84 -4.29 3.65 11.82
N LEU A 85 -4.64 4.39 10.76
CA LEU A 85 -4.39 5.84 10.69
C LEU A 85 -5.29 6.65 11.63
N ALA A 86 -6.37 6.08 12.14
CA ALA A 86 -7.22 6.75 13.12
C ALA A 86 -6.62 6.68 14.54
N ALA A 87 -5.72 5.73 14.80
CA ALA A 87 -5.14 5.52 16.11
C ALA A 87 -4.38 6.77 16.61
N PRO A 88 -4.59 7.22 17.86
CA PRO A 88 -3.81 8.32 18.42
C PRO A 88 -2.33 7.95 18.60
N GLN A 89 -2.01 6.65 18.68
CA GLN A 89 -0.63 6.15 18.78
C GLN A 89 0.07 5.96 17.42
N LEU A 90 -0.52 6.47 16.32
CA LEU A 90 0.07 6.35 14.99
C LEU A 90 1.53 6.80 14.93
N PRO A 91 1.93 7.96 15.52
CA PRO A 91 3.33 8.40 15.48
C PRO A 91 4.31 7.40 16.12
N GLU A 92 3.97 6.88 17.29
CA GLU A 92 4.80 5.92 18.02
C GLU A 92 4.86 4.57 17.29
N ARG A 93 3.73 4.13 16.71
CA ARG A 93 3.66 2.89 15.93
C ARG A 93 4.51 2.97 14.67
N VAL A 94 4.44 4.08 13.94
CA VAL A 94 5.23 4.27 12.71
C VAL A 94 6.71 4.44 13.00
N ALA A 95 7.07 5.07 14.13
CA ALA A 95 8.47 5.19 14.55
C ALA A 95 9.16 3.82 14.74
N GLN A 96 8.41 2.79 15.16
CA GLN A 96 8.93 1.42 15.35
C GLN A 96 9.40 0.76 14.04
N TRP A 97 8.86 1.17 12.89
CA TRP A 97 9.20 0.58 11.59
C TRP A 97 10.54 1.09 11.03
N GLY A 98 11.01 2.25 11.49
CA GLY A 98 12.11 2.97 10.86
C GLY A 98 11.72 3.62 9.52
N ARG A 99 12.67 4.27 8.86
CA ARG A 99 12.44 5.12 7.67
C ARG A 99 13.17 4.68 6.40
N ASP A 100 13.95 3.60 6.45
CA ASP A 100 14.81 3.21 5.32
C ASP A 100 14.01 2.65 4.13
N LYS A 101 13.03 1.77 4.41
CA LYS A 101 12.22 1.10 3.38
C LYS A 101 10.74 1.49 3.39
N LEU A 102 10.26 2.18 4.42
CA LEU A 102 8.85 2.57 4.51
C LEU A 102 8.60 3.87 3.75
N LEU A 103 7.86 3.79 2.64
CA LEU A 103 7.58 4.92 1.74
C LEU A 103 6.24 5.58 2.00
N GLY A 104 5.26 4.82 2.48
CA GLY A 104 3.89 5.29 2.60
C GLY A 104 2.95 4.24 3.17
N PHE A 105 1.66 4.56 3.14
CA PHE A 105 0.60 3.71 3.63
C PHE A 105 -0.58 3.65 2.66
N ARG A 106 -1.34 2.56 2.74
CA ARG A 106 -2.57 2.36 2.01
C ARG A 106 -3.65 1.80 2.91
N HIS A 107 -4.88 2.30 2.76
CA HIS A 107 -6.08 1.64 3.27
C HIS A 107 -6.95 1.17 2.10
N GLN A 108 -7.60 0.02 2.25
CA GLN A 108 -8.45 -0.58 1.21
C GLN A 108 -9.83 0.09 1.15
N LEU A 109 -9.86 1.40 0.87
CA LEU A 109 -11.07 2.23 0.85
C LEU A 109 -12.19 1.67 -0.05
N GLN A 110 -11.82 0.94 -1.10
CA GLN A 110 -12.74 0.26 -2.00
C GLN A 110 -13.73 -0.68 -1.30
N ASP A 111 -13.32 -1.27 -0.17
CA ASP A 111 -14.07 -2.30 0.57
C ASP A 111 -14.85 -1.70 1.75
N GLU A 112 -14.70 -0.39 2.01
CA GLU A 112 -15.50 0.32 3.01
C GLU A 112 -16.98 0.36 2.58
N PRO A 113 -17.93 0.04 3.48
CA PRO A 113 -19.36 0.11 3.18
C PRO A 113 -19.81 1.50 2.73
N ASP A 114 -19.21 2.55 3.32
CA ASP A 114 -19.40 3.94 2.94
C ASP A 114 -18.04 4.67 2.94
N ALA A 115 -17.39 4.67 1.78
CA ALA A 115 -16.11 5.33 1.59
C ALA A 115 -16.18 6.86 1.85
N ALA A 116 -17.31 7.51 1.57
CA ALA A 116 -17.43 8.96 1.78
C ALA A 116 -17.48 9.29 3.28
N ALA A 117 -18.26 8.52 4.05
CA ALA A 117 -18.29 8.66 5.50
C ALA A 117 -16.93 8.35 6.14
N PHE A 118 -16.26 7.28 5.70
CA PHE A 118 -14.92 6.94 6.16
C PHE A 118 -13.91 8.09 5.93
N LEU A 119 -13.88 8.63 4.70
CA LEU A 119 -12.99 9.73 4.32
C LEU A 119 -13.32 11.07 4.99
N ALA A 120 -14.52 11.22 5.55
CA ALA A 120 -14.91 12.36 6.38
C ALA A 120 -14.49 12.22 7.85
N GLY A 121 -14.06 11.03 8.29
CA GLY A 121 -13.70 10.75 9.68
C GLY A 121 -12.54 11.61 10.19
N THR A 122 -12.76 12.34 11.28
CA THR A 122 -11.78 13.28 11.86
C THR A 122 -10.47 12.59 12.22
N ASP A 123 -10.53 11.42 12.84
CA ASP A 123 -9.35 10.68 13.29
C ASP A 123 -8.51 10.18 12.12
N PHE A 124 -9.15 9.64 11.08
CA PHE A 124 -8.48 9.24 9.84
C PHE A 124 -7.80 10.42 9.15
N ASN A 125 -8.50 11.56 9.04
CA ASN A 125 -7.92 12.77 8.46
C ASN A 125 -6.74 13.31 9.27
N ARG A 126 -6.75 13.20 10.62
CA ARG A 126 -5.58 13.53 11.46
C ARG A 126 -4.39 12.63 11.10
N GLY A 127 -4.62 11.34 10.96
CA GLY A 127 -3.59 10.38 10.58
C GLY A 127 -2.95 10.70 9.23
N VAL A 128 -3.77 10.93 8.20
CA VAL A 128 -3.28 11.27 6.85
C VAL A 128 -2.51 12.59 6.84
N ALA A 129 -3.01 13.62 7.54
CA ALA A 129 -2.28 14.89 7.67
C ALA A 129 -0.90 14.69 8.31
N TRP A 130 -0.83 13.86 9.36
CA TRP A 130 0.44 13.50 9.99
C TRP A 130 1.36 12.74 9.03
N LEU A 131 0.86 11.81 8.21
CA LEU A 131 1.67 11.13 7.19
C LEU A 131 2.31 12.13 6.21
N GLN A 132 1.55 13.10 5.72
CA GLN A 132 2.06 14.11 4.80
C GLN A 132 3.14 15.00 5.43
N ASP A 133 2.96 15.38 6.70
CA ASP A 133 3.97 16.12 7.47
C ASP A 133 5.27 15.33 7.63
N GLN A 134 5.17 14.01 7.68
CA GLN A 134 6.30 13.09 7.74
C GLN A 134 6.84 12.66 6.37
N ARG A 135 6.38 13.28 5.27
CA ARG A 135 6.77 12.94 3.89
C ARG A 135 6.54 11.46 3.55
N LEU A 136 5.46 10.88 4.07
CA LEU A 136 5.00 9.53 3.73
C LEU A 136 3.86 9.62 2.71
N VAL A 137 3.95 8.82 1.66
CA VAL A 137 2.95 8.75 0.60
C VAL A 137 1.67 8.11 1.14
N TYR A 138 0.52 8.47 0.57
CA TYR A 138 -0.73 7.74 0.76
C TYR A 138 -1.29 7.26 -0.59
N ASP A 139 -1.48 5.95 -0.70
CA ASP A 139 -2.06 5.31 -1.89
C ASP A 139 -3.59 5.28 -1.78
N VAL A 140 -4.27 5.73 -2.83
CA VAL A 140 -5.73 5.86 -2.92
C VAL A 140 -6.27 4.71 -3.75
N LEU A 141 -6.76 3.66 -3.07
CA LEU A 141 -7.36 2.48 -3.68
C LEU A 141 -8.89 2.52 -3.61
N VAL A 142 -9.52 2.83 -4.75
CA VAL A 142 -10.98 2.90 -4.89
C VAL A 142 -11.44 2.31 -6.23
N PHE A 143 -12.73 1.98 -6.34
CA PHE A 143 -13.37 1.75 -7.63
C PHE A 143 -13.73 3.07 -8.32
N GLU A 144 -13.90 3.07 -9.65
CA GLU A 144 -14.25 4.28 -10.43
C GLU A 144 -15.46 5.03 -9.85
N ARG A 145 -16.53 4.32 -9.51
CA ARG A 145 -17.75 4.90 -8.91
C ARG A 145 -17.53 5.62 -7.57
N GLN A 146 -16.44 5.34 -6.87
CA GLN A 146 -16.06 5.97 -5.61
C GLN A 146 -15.15 7.20 -5.81
N LEU A 147 -14.68 7.49 -7.04
CA LEU A 147 -13.83 8.65 -7.32
C LEU A 147 -14.42 9.99 -6.87
N PRO A 148 -15.74 10.25 -6.99
CA PRO A 148 -16.32 11.48 -6.46
C PRO A 148 -16.16 11.63 -4.94
N ALA A 149 -16.14 10.52 -4.19
CA ALA A 149 -15.98 10.54 -2.73
C ALA A 149 -14.55 10.90 -2.29
N VAL A 150 -13.53 10.51 -3.06
CA VAL A 150 -12.13 10.84 -2.74
C VAL A 150 -11.71 12.25 -3.19
N GLN A 151 -12.48 12.91 -4.06
CA GLN A 151 -12.08 14.21 -4.60
C GLN A 151 -11.85 15.28 -3.50
N GLN A 152 -12.76 15.36 -2.52
CA GLN A 152 -12.60 16.30 -1.41
C GLN A 152 -11.45 15.91 -0.49
N PHE A 153 -11.24 14.61 -0.28
CA PHE A 153 -10.12 14.10 0.49
C PHE A 153 -8.78 14.48 -0.15
N CYS A 154 -8.62 14.26 -1.46
CA CYS A 154 -7.39 14.60 -2.17
C CYS A 154 -7.13 16.11 -2.22
N ARG A 155 -8.18 16.93 -2.28
CA ARG A 155 -8.03 18.40 -2.17
C ARG A 155 -7.62 18.86 -0.78
N ARG A 156 -8.04 18.15 0.27
CA ARG A 156 -7.73 18.48 1.66
C ARG A 156 -6.29 18.13 2.04
N HIS A 157 -5.79 17.00 1.52
CA HIS A 157 -4.46 16.48 1.83
C HIS A 157 -3.51 16.75 0.66
N ASP A 158 -3.04 17.98 0.56
CA ASP A 158 -2.23 18.50 -0.55
C ASP A 158 -0.75 18.77 -0.19
N ARG A 159 -0.31 18.33 1.00
CA ARG A 159 1.05 18.64 1.53
C ARG A 159 2.11 17.62 1.10
N HIS A 160 1.69 16.45 0.62
CA HIS A 160 2.57 15.42 0.06
C HIS A 160 1.84 14.57 -0.98
N TRP A 161 2.54 13.61 -1.60
CA TRP A 161 2.01 12.83 -2.71
C TRP A 161 0.86 11.92 -2.28
N LEU A 162 -0.21 11.96 -3.07
CA LEU A 162 -1.25 10.96 -3.10
C LEU A 162 -1.13 10.21 -4.43
N VAL A 163 -1.08 8.88 -4.37
CA VAL A 163 -0.98 8.03 -5.57
C VAL A 163 -2.35 7.43 -5.85
N LEU A 164 -2.87 7.59 -7.07
CA LEU A 164 -4.12 6.94 -7.47
C LEU A 164 -3.83 5.54 -8.00
N ASP A 165 -4.19 4.52 -7.23
CA ASP A 165 -3.97 3.13 -7.60
C ASP A 165 -4.76 2.78 -8.87
N HIS A 166 -4.10 2.06 -9.78
CA HIS A 166 -4.72 1.46 -10.97
C HIS A 166 -5.55 2.44 -11.81
N LEU A 167 -5.13 3.70 -11.87
CA LEU A 167 -5.83 4.78 -12.58
C LEU A 167 -7.30 4.95 -12.14
N GLY A 168 -7.63 4.58 -10.90
CA GLY A 168 -9.00 4.65 -10.39
C GLY A 168 -9.92 3.53 -10.87
N LYS A 169 -9.35 2.41 -11.37
CA LYS A 169 -10.07 1.19 -11.79
C LYS A 169 -11.23 1.46 -12.77
N PRO A 170 -10.94 1.92 -14.00
CA PRO A 170 -11.96 2.12 -15.03
C PRO A 170 -12.73 0.82 -15.31
N ALA A 171 -14.06 0.93 -15.48
CA ALA A 171 -14.96 -0.16 -15.80
C ALA A 171 -15.13 -0.41 -17.31
#